data_AF-A0A7Y3FM57-F1
#
_entry.id   AF-A0A7Y3FM57-F1
#
_cell.length_a   1.000
_cell.length_b   1.000
_cell.length_c   1.000
_cell.angle_alpha   90.00
_cell.angle_beta   90.00
_cell.angle_gamma   90.00
#
_symmetry.space_group_name_H-M   'P 1'
#
loop_
_entity.id
_entity.type
_entity.pdbx_description
1 polymer ?
#
loop_
_entity_poly.entity_id
_entity_poly.type
_entity_poly.pdbx_seq_one_letter_code
_entity_poly.pdbx_strand_id
1 'polypeptide(L)'
;MRFRVLVPLLALVIAACSGPSRPVSAVPDIPTTLAPLPIPPATCSISLDLGSGARVRTTSGSSADVLLPDDVIVSVGGIAVHSSGSLLTAVEAQTAGSTVDVVVVRSGLEQTVRVTLGASADGGPRLGVIVVTEQETVPLSAVPTTAISGRYIRALSLEGQVYLLDPATAAWQATGLEVSQQDIWFASSGDLYRLEVTPDQNELLSVSLTDGETVTLDLQERRVLTVAGTFSGAVMLVFATEDDNALVAFDPATGRQLWELPIGETTGRTIAFTNPIRANVALVTSADPETLVGTVEILGTDGTPTGSVVAPADSGGGRLLGWYDETTLLFSDATDNRRIVALSLETGETTTLQLPSLAGLTRLQPLGDGRHLIIQVDGDIARIEASADGEAISLTGGCEIGVLTDFGWS
;
A
#
# COMPACT_ATOMS: atom_id res chain seq x y z
N MET A 1 -24.60 -57.70 53.97
CA MET A 1 -25.03 -56.70 52.97
C MET A 1 -23.79 -56.15 52.29
N ARG A 2 -23.54 -56.54 51.03
CA ARG A 2 -22.38 -56.08 50.25
C ARG A 2 -22.89 -55.30 49.05
N PHE A 3 -22.55 -54.01 48.99
CA PHE A 3 -22.78 -53.14 47.85
C PHE A 3 -21.93 -53.62 46.66
N ARG A 4 -22.57 -53.86 45.51
CA ARG A 4 -21.90 -53.89 44.21
C ARG A 4 -22.54 -52.80 43.35
N VAL A 5 -21.81 -51.70 43.25
CA VAL A 5 -21.97 -50.64 42.26
C VAL A 5 -21.71 -51.26 40.89
N LEU A 6 -22.62 -51.04 39.96
CA LEU A 6 -22.44 -51.37 38.55
C LEU A 6 -22.99 -50.20 37.74
N VAL A 7 -22.39 -50.00 36.56
CA VAL A 7 -22.67 -49.01 35.49
C VAL A 7 -21.69 -47.81 35.50
N PRO A 8 -21.16 -47.32 34.35
CA PRO A 8 -21.24 -47.84 32.96
C PRO A 8 -19.88 -48.06 32.27
N LEU A 9 -19.88 -49.02 31.32
CA LEU A 9 -18.95 -49.06 30.19
C LEU A 9 -19.67 -48.38 29.02
N LEU A 10 -19.44 -47.08 28.83
CA LEU A 10 -19.89 -46.32 27.65
C LEU A 10 -18.70 -45.50 27.14
N ALA A 11 -17.80 -46.17 26.45
CA ALA A 11 -16.75 -45.54 25.64
C ALA A 11 -17.11 -45.80 24.17
N LEU A 12 -18.04 -44.99 23.65
CA LEU A 12 -18.42 -45.00 22.25
C LEU A 12 -17.54 -44.00 21.49
N VAL A 13 -16.68 -44.58 20.66
CA VAL A 13 -15.91 -44.05 19.53
C VAL A 13 -16.41 -42.70 18.99
N ILE A 14 -15.65 -41.63 19.24
CA ILE A 14 -15.59 -40.43 18.39
C ILE A 14 -14.16 -40.37 17.85
N ALA A 15 -13.92 -41.07 16.76
CA ALA A 15 -12.70 -40.96 15.96
C ALA A 15 -13.11 -40.90 14.50
N ALA A 16 -13.58 -39.72 14.07
CA ALA A 16 -13.82 -39.42 12.68
C ALA A 16 -13.49 -37.95 12.41
N CYS A 17 -12.63 -37.73 11.41
CA CYS A 17 -12.34 -36.48 10.70
C CYS A 17 -11.27 -35.54 11.27
N SER A 18 -10.05 -36.05 11.50
CA SER A 18 -8.84 -35.25 11.22
C SER A 18 -8.26 -35.72 9.89
N GLY A 19 -8.74 -35.13 8.79
CA GLY A 19 -8.05 -35.27 7.51
C GLY A 19 -6.62 -34.70 7.64
N PRO A 20 -5.61 -35.30 6.99
CA PRO A 20 -4.27 -34.72 7.00
C PRO A 20 -4.36 -33.29 6.47
N SER A 21 -3.90 -32.33 7.27
CA SER A 21 -3.69 -30.96 6.81
C SER A 21 -2.87 -31.05 5.52
N ARG A 22 -3.43 -30.56 4.41
CA ARG A 22 -2.68 -30.44 3.17
C ARG A 22 -1.45 -29.60 3.50
N PRO A 23 -0.23 -30.03 3.13
CA PRO A 23 0.93 -29.17 3.27
C PRO A 23 0.64 -27.87 2.52
N VAL A 24 0.69 -26.75 3.25
CA VAL A 24 0.70 -25.42 2.67
C VAL A 24 1.95 -25.40 1.80
N SER A 25 1.76 -25.36 0.48
CA SER A 25 2.89 -25.12 -0.42
C SER A 25 3.48 -23.77 -0.04
N ALA A 26 4.77 -23.78 0.30
CA ALA A 26 5.54 -22.57 0.52
C ALA A 26 5.25 -21.56 -0.60
N VAL A 27 5.13 -20.29 -0.21
CA VAL A 27 5.01 -19.16 -1.13
C VAL A 27 6.06 -19.35 -2.23
N PRO A 28 5.67 -19.35 -3.52
CA PRO A 28 6.64 -19.48 -4.60
C PRO A 28 7.67 -18.36 -4.49
N ASP A 29 8.95 -18.70 -4.62
CA ASP A 29 10.04 -17.72 -4.59
C ASP A 29 9.77 -16.60 -5.60
N ILE A 30 9.73 -15.37 -5.11
CA ILE A 30 9.58 -14.19 -5.96
C ILE A 30 10.77 -14.12 -6.93
N PRO A 31 10.55 -14.01 -8.24
CA PRO A 31 11.63 -13.88 -9.22
C PRO A 31 12.51 -12.68 -8.88
N THR A 32 13.83 -12.89 -8.88
CA THR A 32 14.82 -11.81 -8.76
C THR A 32 14.88 -10.93 -10.00
N THR A 33 14.29 -11.39 -11.10
CA THR A 33 14.17 -10.66 -12.37
C THR A 33 12.81 -10.97 -13.01
N LEU A 34 12.11 -9.94 -13.48
CA LEU A 34 10.88 -10.10 -14.24
C LEU A 34 11.24 -10.51 -15.67
N ALA A 35 10.62 -11.57 -16.19
CA ALA A 35 10.72 -11.88 -17.61
C ALA A 35 10.06 -10.73 -18.40
N PRO A 36 10.71 -10.18 -19.44
CA PRO A 36 10.12 -9.09 -20.22
C PRO A 36 8.83 -9.58 -20.88
N LEU A 37 7.73 -8.88 -20.57
CA LEU A 37 6.39 -9.19 -21.05
C LEU A 37 6.30 -9.02 -22.58
N PRO A 38 5.53 -9.86 -23.30
CA PRO A 38 5.16 -9.59 -24.68
C PRO A 38 4.01 -8.57 -24.70
N ILE A 39 4.37 -7.29 -24.74
CA ILE A 39 3.44 -6.16 -24.80
C ILE A 39 3.11 -5.90 -26.29
N PRO A 40 1.83 -5.81 -26.74
CA PRO A 40 1.52 -5.22 -28.06
C PRO A 40 2.05 -3.79 -28.04
N PRO A 41 2.69 -3.24 -29.10
CA PRO A 41 3.64 -2.13 -29.00
C PRO A 41 3.09 -0.99 -28.14
N ALA A 42 3.38 -1.09 -26.85
CA ALA A 42 3.37 0.04 -25.97
C ALA A 42 4.62 0.79 -26.39
N THR A 43 4.46 2.05 -26.70
CA THR A 43 5.50 3.01 -26.36
C THR A 43 5.65 2.97 -24.85
N CYS A 44 6.35 1.96 -24.35
CA CYS A 44 7.03 2.09 -23.07
C CYS A 44 8.09 3.16 -23.29
N SER A 45 7.89 4.33 -22.71
CA SER A 45 9.04 5.14 -22.32
C SER A 45 9.76 4.33 -21.24
N ILE A 46 10.75 3.55 -21.64
CA ILE A 46 11.80 3.12 -20.73
C ILE A 46 12.41 4.42 -20.23
N SER A 47 12.15 4.77 -18.97
CA SER A 47 12.91 5.80 -18.28
C SER A 47 14.29 5.20 -18.02
N LEU A 48 15.15 5.34 -19.02
CA LEU A 48 16.59 5.15 -18.87
C LEU A 48 17.06 6.29 -17.97
N ASP A 49 17.70 5.98 -16.84
CA ASP A 49 18.56 6.77 -15.93
C ASP A 49 19.04 8.21 -16.31
N LEU A 50 18.21 9.04 -16.93
CA LEU A 50 18.49 10.41 -17.37
C LEU A 50 17.21 11.24 -17.30
N GLY A 51 16.92 11.75 -16.09
CA GLY A 51 16.16 12.98 -15.88
C GLY A 51 14.66 12.94 -16.18
N SER A 52 13.85 12.93 -15.10
CA SER A 52 12.53 13.56 -15.08
C SER A 52 12.62 14.91 -15.81
N GLY A 53 11.66 15.26 -16.68
CA GLY A 53 11.72 16.45 -17.54
C GLY A 53 10.35 16.85 -18.08
N ALA A 54 10.28 17.94 -18.86
CA ALA A 54 9.03 18.46 -19.43
C ALA A 54 8.99 18.29 -20.96
N ARG A 55 8.01 17.53 -21.46
CA ARG A 55 7.90 17.18 -22.90
C ARG A 55 7.27 18.32 -23.70
N VAL A 56 7.95 18.76 -24.75
CA VAL A 56 7.50 19.82 -25.67
C VAL A 56 6.44 19.26 -26.60
N ARG A 57 5.21 19.80 -26.54
CA ARG A 57 4.13 19.45 -27.48
C ARG A 57 4.18 20.33 -28.73
N THR A 58 4.26 21.64 -28.52
CA THR A 58 4.35 22.61 -29.60
C THR A 58 5.26 23.75 -29.21
N THR A 59 5.96 24.32 -30.17
CA THR A 59 6.82 25.49 -29.99
C THR A 59 6.22 26.72 -30.65
N SER A 60 6.54 27.89 -30.12
CA SER A 60 6.06 29.18 -30.58
C SER A 60 7.02 30.28 -30.13
N GLY A 61 7.00 31.42 -30.83
CA GLY A 61 7.85 32.55 -30.47
C GLY A 61 9.33 32.17 -30.45
N SER A 62 10.04 32.54 -29.39
CA SER A 62 11.50 32.50 -29.34
C SER A 62 12.14 31.10 -29.36
N SER A 63 11.38 30.04 -29.10
CA SER A 63 11.87 28.66 -29.17
C SER A 63 11.48 27.92 -30.45
N ALA A 64 10.69 28.55 -31.34
CA ALA A 64 10.09 27.89 -32.51
C ALA A 64 11.12 27.22 -33.44
N ASP A 65 12.31 27.80 -33.57
CA ASP A 65 13.37 27.32 -34.47
C ASP A 65 14.42 26.44 -33.77
N VAL A 66 14.32 26.25 -32.45
CA VAL A 66 15.37 25.62 -31.64
C VAL A 66 14.87 24.35 -30.95
N LEU A 67 13.70 24.43 -30.33
CA LEU A 67 13.05 23.29 -29.69
C LEU A 67 12.11 22.63 -30.70
N LEU A 68 12.06 21.31 -30.66
CA LEU A 68 11.22 20.49 -31.52
C LEU A 68 10.11 19.85 -30.68
N PRO A 69 8.94 19.55 -31.29
CA PRO A 69 8.00 18.63 -30.69
C PRO A 69 8.70 17.34 -30.26
N ASP A 70 8.28 16.80 -29.12
CA ASP A 70 8.79 15.59 -28.47
C ASP A 70 10.16 15.71 -27.77
N ASP A 71 10.81 16.88 -27.80
CA ASP A 71 11.95 17.16 -26.91
C ASP A 71 11.52 17.05 -25.44
N VAL A 72 12.35 16.44 -24.59
CA VAL A 72 12.16 16.43 -23.14
C VAL A 72 13.14 17.40 -22.51
N ILE A 73 12.65 18.52 -21.96
CA ILE A 73 13.48 19.53 -21.32
C ILE A 73 13.84 19.05 -19.91
N VAL A 74 15.13 18.86 -19.65
CA VAL A 74 15.66 18.38 -18.36
C VAL A 74 16.43 19.46 -17.59
N SER A 75 16.82 20.56 -18.25
CA SER A 75 17.38 21.73 -17.55
C SER A 75 17.18 23.04 -18.33
N VAL A 76 17.00 24.15 -17.61
CA VAL A 76 16.98 25.51 -18.16
C VAL A 76 17.90 26.40 -17.32
N GLY A 77 18.92 27.00 -17.94
CA GLY A 77 19.85 27.89 -17.26
C GLY A 77 20.62 27.24 -16.11
N GLY A 78 20.86 25.92 -16.19
CA GLY A 78 21.50 25.13 -15.13
C GLY A 78 20.58 24.70 -13.99
N ILE A 79 19.30 25.07 -14.01
CA ILE A 79 18.29 24.58 -13.06
C ILE A 79 17.69 23.30 -13.62
N ALA A 80 17.65 22.23 -12.83
CA ALA A 80 17.04 20.96 -13.23
C ALA A 80 15.51 21.10 -13.36
N VAL A 81 14.94 20.43 -14.35
CA VAL A 81 13.51 20.42 -14.64
C VAL A 81 13.05 18.98 -14.54
N HIS A 82 12.11 18.68 -13.64
CA HIS A 82 11.57 17.34 -13.40
C HIS A 82 10.10 17.16 -13.82
N SER A 83 9.41 18.27 -14.07
CA SER A 83 7.98 18.35 -14.36
C SER A 83 7.66 19.68 -15.07
N SER A 84 6.46 19.80 -15.62
CA SER A 84 5.97 21.07 -16.19
C SER A 84 5.96 22.23 -15.20
N GLY A 85 5.66 21.96 -13.92
CA GLY A 85 5.75 22.95 -12.84
C GLY A 85 7.18 23.43 -12.59
N SER A 86 8.13 22.51 -12.47
CA SER A 86 9.54 22.88 -12.27
C SER A 86 10.15 23.59 -13.50
N LEU A 87 9.67 23.29 -14.71
CA LEU A 87 10.04 24.03 -15.93
C LEU A 87 9.63 25.49 -15.81
N LEU A 88 8.39 25.76 -15.37
CA LEU A 88 7.90 27.12 -15.17
C LEU A 88 8.80 27.87 -14.18
N THR A 89 9.08 27.28 -13.01
CA THR A 89 9.98 27.86 -12.01
C THR A 89 11.39 28.12 -12.57
N ALA A 90 11.95 27.18 -13.33
CA ALA A 90 13.28 27.32 -13.92
C ALA A 90 13.34 28.45 -14.97
N VAL A 91 12.27 28.66 -15.73
CA VAL A 91 12.15 29.76 -16.70
C VAL A 91 11.93 31.11 -15.99
N GLU A 92 11.08 31.16 -14.97
CA GLU A 92 10.80 32.37 -14.18
C GLU A 92 12.02 32.88 -13.41
N ALA A 93 12.97 32.01 -13.08
CA ALA A 93 14.25 32.37 -12.47
C ALA A 93 15.20 33.11 -13.45
N GLN A 94 14.85 33.21 -14.73
CA GLN A 94 15.67 33.86 -15.76
C GLN A 94 15.19 35.27 -16.08
N THR A 95 15.93 36.00 -16.91
CA THR A 95 15.56 37.35 -17.35
C THR A 95 15.00 37.33 -18.77
N ALA A 96 13.87 38.00 -19.01
CA ALA A 96 13.33 38.13 -20.36
C ALA A 96 14.35 38.79 -21.31
N GLY A 97 14.50 38.24 -22.52
CA GLY A 97 15.51 38.67 -23.50
C GLY A 97 16.91 38.09 -23.29
N SER A 98 17.18 37.39 -22.17
CA SER A 98 18.45 36.69 -22.00
C SER A 98 18.51 35.42 -22.86
N THR A 99 19.72 35.01 -23.24
CA THR A 99 19.96 33.71 -23.88
C THR A 99 20.38 32.72 -22.81
N VAL A 100 19.65 31.61 -22.70
CA VAL A 100 19.88 30.55 -21.73
C VAL A 100 20.19 29.23 -22.43
N ASP A 101 21.05 28.42 -21.81
CA ASP A 101 21.26 27.04 -22.21
C ASP A 101 20.07 26.20 -21.71
N VAL A 102 19.46 25.45 -22.61
CA VAL A 102 18.38 24.49 -22.33
C VAL A 102 18.92 23.11 -22.67
N VAL A 103 18.96 22.22 -21.69
CA VAL A 103 19.33 20.82 -21.91
C VAL A 103 18.05 20.05 -22.22
N VAL A 104 18.04 19.40 -23.38
CA VAL A 104 16.93 18.55 -23.82
C VAL A 104 17.44 17.14 -24.10
N VAL A 105 16.59 16.14 -23.85
CA VAL A 105 16.76 14.80 -24.38
C VAL A 105 16.00 14.73 -25.70
N ARG A 106 16.72 14.52 -26.80
CA ARG A 106 16.17 14.40 -28.15
C ARG A 106 16.61 13.08 -28.75
N SER A 107 15.65 12.22 -29.11
CA SER A 107 15.93 10.86 -29.59
C SER A 107 16.84 10.06 -28.63
N GLY A 108 16.63 10.24 -27.32
CA GLY A 108 17.41 9.57 -26.26
C GLY A 108 18.81 10.12 -26.01
N LEU A 109 19.20 11.24 -26.66
CA LEU A 109 20.50 11.87 -26.46
C LEU A 109 20.32 13.26 -25.84
N GLU A 110 21.11 13.56 -24.80
CA GLU A 110 21.18 14.91 -24.23
C GLU A 110 21.84 15.88 -25.22
N GLN A 111 21.20 17.02 -25.40
CA GLN A 111 21.67 18.12 -26.24
C GLN A 111 21.46 19.43 -25.50
N THR A 112 22.47 20.29 -25.50
CA THR A 112 22.33 21.67 -25.04
C THR A 112 22.00 22.57 -26.23
N VAL A 113 20.88 23.28 -26.14
CA VAL A 113 20.47 24.29 -27.13
C VAL A 113 20.38 25.66 -26.48
N ARG A 114 20.71 26.71 -27.23
CA ARG A 114 20.62 28.10 -26.74
C ARG A 114 19.30 28.72 -27.17
N VAL A 115 18.51 29.18 -26.21
CA VAL A 115 17.22 29.83 -26.45
C VAL A 115 17.23 31.24 -25.87
N THR A 116 16.88 32.23 -26.66
CA THR A 116 16.65 33.60 -26.16
C THR A 116 15.24 33.69 -25.62
N LEU A 117 15.06 33.93 -24.33
CA LEU A 117 13.72 33.98 -23.72
C LEU A 117 12.95 35.20 -24.22
N GLY A 118 11.68 35.02 -24.59
CA GLY A 118 10.79 36.13 -24.88
C GLY A 118 10.32 36.84 -23.61
N ALA A 119 9.57 37.93 -23.77
CA ALA A 119 8.84 38.59 -22.68
C ALA A 119 7.33 38.32 -22.81
N SER A 120 6.66 37.85 -21.76
CA SER A 120 5.20 37.82 -21.66
C SER A 120 4.61 39.23 -21.55
N ALA A 121 3.28 39.35 -21.55
CA ALA A 121 2.60 40.64 -21.53
C ALA A 121 2.86 41.47 -20.26
N ASP A 122 3.15 40.80 -19.15
CA ASP A 122 3.58 41.34 -17.86
C ASP A 122 5.10 41.55 -17.76
N GLY A 123 5.86 41.23 -18.81
CA GLY A 123 7.32 41.37 -18.85
C GLY A 123 8.10 40.19 -18.30
N GLY A 124 7.43 39.12 -17.84
CA GLY A 124 8.08 37.89 -17.38
C GLY A 124 8.81 37.14 -18.50
N PRO A 125 9.84 36.33 -18.19
CA PRO A 125 10.51 35.48 -19.18
C PRO A 125 9.56 34.39 -19.68
N ARG A 126 9.59 34.11 -20.99
CA ARG A 126 8.86 32.99 -21.59
C ARG A 126 9.75 32.19 -22.53
N LEU A 127 9.68 30.86 -22.41
CA LEU A 127 10.38 29.95 -23.32
C LEU A 127 9.64 29.81 -24.66
N GLY A 128 8.31 29.92 -24.67
CA GLY A 128 7.50 29.82 -25.89
C GLY A 128 7.08 28.39 -26.26
N VAL A 129 7.14 27.45 -25.32
CA VAL A 129 6.68 26.08 -25.53
C VAL A 129 5.34 25.84 -24.84
N ILE A 130 4.52 24.97 -25.42
CA ILE A 130 3.45 24.28 -24.70
C ILE A 130 3.99 22.92 -24.36
N VAL A 131 4.10 22.63 -23.07
CA VAL A 131 4.52 21.32 -22.58
C VAL A 131 3.31 20.51 -22.15
N VAL A 132 3.46 19.20 -22.21
CA VAL A 132 2.60 18.26 -21.48
C VAL A 132 3.49 17.54 -20.48
N THR A 133 3.04 17.49 -19.23
CA THR A 133 3.39 16.38 -18.35
C THR A 133 2.47 15.25 -18.79
N GLU A 134 3.00 14.22 -19.44
CA GLU A 134 2.23 13.01 -19.71
C GLU A 134 1.89 12.38 -18.35
N GLN A 135 0.68 12.64 -17.86
CA GLN A 135 -0.12 11.59 -17.22
C GLN A 135 -1.23 11.28 -18.22
N GLU A 136 -1.04 10.19 -18.96
CA GLU A 136 -2.00 9.72 -19.95
C GLU A 136 -3.14 8.99 -19.23
N THR A 137 -4.36 9.54 -19.29
CA THR A 137 -5.58 8.83 -18.89
C THR A 137 -6.12 8.06 -20.10
N VAL A 138 -6.20 6.73 -19.98
CA VAL A 138 -6.76 5.83 -21.01
C VAL A 138 -8.14 5.34 -20.56
N PRO A 139 -9.18 5.36 -21.41
CA PRO A 139 -10.47 4.76 -21.07
C PRO A 139 -10.37 3.23 -21.12
N LEU A 140 -10.78 2.56 -20.03
CA LEU A 140 -10.62 1.12 -19.87
C LEU A 140 -11.80 0.31 -20.44
N SER A 141 -11.46 -0.73 -21.19
CA SER A 141 -12.37 -1.80 -21.59
C SER A 141 -12.17 -2.98 -20.65
N ALA A 142 -13.23 -3.32 -19.90
CA ALA A 142 -13.51 -4.57 -19.16
C ALA A 142 -12.32 -5.40 -18.65
N VAL A 143 -12.13 -5.37 -17.32
CA VAL A 143 -11.33 -6.34 -16.57
C VAL A 143 -11.96 -7.74 -16.73
N PRO A 144 -11.22 -8.77 -17.17
CA PRO A 144 -11.72 -10.14 -17.15
C PRO A 144 -11.82 -10.62 -15.71
N THR A 145 -13.04 -10.87 -15.24
CA THR A 145 -13.38 -11.41 -13.90
C THR A 145 -12.67 -12.73 -13.55
N THR A 146 -12.10 -13.43 -14.54
CA THR A 146 -11.35 -14.67 -14.36
C THR A 146 -9.93 -14.48 -13.77
N ALA A 147 -9.41 -13.25 -13.67
CA ALA A 147 -8.09 -12.99 -13.08
C ALA A 147 -8.10 -12.86 -11.54
N ILE A 148 -9.29 -12.76 -10.93
CA ILE A 148 -9.46 -12.43 -9.50
C ILE A 148 -9.61 -13.70 -8.62
N SER A 149 -9.30 -14.89 -9.14
CA SER A 149 -9.42 -16.15 -8.38
C SER A 149 -8.13 -16.58 -7.66
N GLY A 150 -7.13 -15.69 -7.56
CA GLY A 150 -5.88 -15.96 -6.87
C GLY A 150 -6.02 -15.75 -5.36
N ARG A 151 -5.55 -16.72 -4.57
CA ARG A 151 -5.59 -16.76 -3.08
C ARG A 151 -4.94 -15.56 -2.37
N TYR A 152 -4.40 -14.60 -3.11
CA TYR A 152 -3.31 -13.76 -2.66
C TYR A 152 -3.25 -12.41 -3.43
N ILE A 153 -4.37 -11.70 -3.57
CA ILE A 153 -4.39 -10.42 -4.30
C ILE A 153 -4.11 -9.26 -3.34
N ARG A 154 -3.08 -8.47 -3.63
CA ARG A 154 -2.86 -7.17 -2.97
C ARG A 154 -3.36 -6.07 -3.88
N ALA A 155 -4.20 -5.17 -3.38
CA ALA A 155 -4.47 -3.94 -4.10
C ALA A 155 -3.52 -2.82 -3.67
N LEU A 156 -3.27 -1.86 -4.55
CA LEU A 156 -2.51 -0.66 -4.26
C LEU A 156 -3.16 0.51 -5.00
N SER A 157 -3.33 1.65 -4.34
CA SER A 157 -3.75 2.87 -5.02
C SER A 157 -2.51 3.68 -5.40
N LEU A 158 -2.33 3.87 -6.70
CA LEU A 158 -1.27 4.69 -7.28
C LEU A 158 -1.91 5.74 -8.17
N GLU A 159 -1.62 7.01 -7.91
CA GLU A 159 -2.13 8.13 -8.73
C GLU A 159 -3.67 8.13 -8.85
N GLY A 160 -4.36 7.71 -7.80
CA GLY A 160 -5.82 7.60 -7.81
C GLY A 160 -6.35 6.43 -8.64
N GLN A 161 -5.53 5.44 -8.98
CA GLN A 161 -5.94 4.21 -9.66
C GLN A 161 -5.66 2.97 -8.79
N VAL A 162 -6.58 2.01 -8.75
CA VAL A 162 -6.33 0.73 -8.07
C VAL A 162 -5.59 -0.24 -9.00
N TYR A 163 -4.50 -0.80 -8.50
CA TYR A 163 -3.74 -1.90 -9.09
C TYR A 163 -3.88 -3.15 -8.24
N LEU A 164 -3.95 -4.32 -8.86
CA LEU A 164 -3.95 -5.62 -8.19
C LEU A 164 -2.65 -6.35 -8.51
N LEU A 165 -1.94 -6.83 -7.50
CA LEU A 165 -0.81 -7.72 -7.69
C LEU A 165 -1.36 -9.13 -7.92
N ASP A 166 -1.10 -9.69 -9.10
CA ASP A 166 -1.31 -11.11 -9.34
C ASP A 166 -0.18 -11.90 -8.67
N PRO A 167 -0.47 -12.67 -7.62
CA PRO A 167 0.54 -13.45 -6.89
C PRO A 167 1.16 -14.57 -7.72
N ALA A 168 0.45 -15.07 -8.74
CA ALA A 168 0.94 -16.16 -9.59
C ALA A 168 1.99 -15.68 -10.59
N THR A 169 1.86 -14.44 -11.06
CA THR A 169 2.75 -13.85 -12.08
C THR A 169 3.65 -12.75 -11.54
N ALA A 170 3.42 -12.30 -10.30
CA ALA A 170 4.02 -11.10 -9.70
C ALA A 170 3.82 -9.84 -10.57
N ALA A 171 2.78 -9.81 -11.40
CA ALA A 171 2.45 -8.68 -12.26
C ALA A 171 1.39 -7.79 -11.59
N TRP A 172 1.57 -6.48 -11.67
CA TRP A 172 0.54 -5.52 -11.32
C TRP A 172 -0.44 -5.37 -12.49
N GLN A 173 -1.72 -5.52 -12.19
CA GLN A 173 -2.82 -5.30 -13.14
C GLN A 173 -3.60 -4.06 -12.72
N ALA A 174 -3.62 -3.04 -13.59
CA ALA A 174 -4.51 -1.90 -13.41
C ALA A 174 -5.97 -2.37 -13.50
N THR A 175 -6.79 -1.93 -12.56
CA THR A 175 -8.23 -2.26 -12.54
C THR A 175 -9.07 -1.25 -13.33
N GLY A 176 -8.56 -0.03 -13.51
CA GLY A 176 -9.32 1.11 -14.05
C GLY A 176 -10.26 1.76 -13.05
N LEU A 177 -10.19 1.37 -11.78
CA LEU A 177 -10.95 1.97 -10.71
C LEU A 177 -10.25 3.23 -10.23
N GLU A 178 -10.99 4.34 -10.24
CA GLU A 178 -10.55 5.59 -9.63
C GLU A 178 -10.75 5.56 -8.11
N VAL A 179 -9.76 6.06 -7.38
CA VAL A 179 -9.71 6.12 -5.92
C VAL A 179 -9.84 7.56 -5.47
N SER A 180 -10.88 7.85 -4.68
CA SER A 180 -10.90 9.06 -3.86
C SER A 180 -9.93 8.90 -2.70
N GLN A 181 -9.25 9.98 -2.30
CA GLN A 181 -8.39 9.98 -1.12
C GLN A 181 -9.13 9.68 0.20
N GLN A 182 -10.46 9.73 0.19
CA GLN A 182 -11.30 9.47 1.36
C GLN A 182 -11.81 8.04 1.44
N ASP A 183 -11.68 7.27 0.36
CA ASP A 183 -12.20 5.91 0.30
C ASP A 183 -11.20 4.95 0.94
N ILE A 184 -11.71 4.02 1.74
CA ILE A 184 -10.93 2.90 2.22
C ILE A 184 -11.20 1.70 1.32
N TRP A 185 -10.20 0.95 0.90
CA TRP A 185 -10.42 -0.24 0.07
C TRP A 185 -9.77 -1.46 0.68
N PHE A 186 -10.41 -2.60 0.49
CA PHE A 186 -9.98 -3.90 0.99
C PHE A 186 -10.48 -5.01 0.05
N ALA A 187 -9.85 -6.17 0.07
CA ALA A 187 -10.29 -7.32 -0.71
C ALA A 187 -10.67 -8.46 0.22
N SER A 188 -11.78 -9.14 -0.08
CA SER A 188 -12.29 -10.24 0.74
C SER A 188 -12.92 -11.29 -0.15
N SER A 189 -12.66 -12.58 0.10
CA SER A 189 -13.24 -13.69 -0.69
C SER A 189 -13.05 -13.60 -2.21
N GLY A 190 -12.00 -12.93 -2.69
CA GLY A 190 -11.78 -12.73 -4.13
C GLY A 190 -12.55 -11.57 -4.75
N ASP A 191 -13.23 -10.76 -3.95
CA ASP A 191 -13.83 -9.49 -4.39
C ASP A 191 -13.05 -8.30 -3.82
N LEU A 192 -13.07 -7.19 -4.54
CA LEU A 192 -12.54 -5.91 -4.08
C LEU A 192 -13.72 -5.06 -3.62
N TYR A 193 -13.56 -4.49 -2.42
CA TYR A 193 -14.55 -3.67 -1.76
C TYR A 193 -14.04 -2.25 -1.55
N ARG A 194 -14.93 -1.29 -1.72
CA ARG A 194 -14.76 0.09 -1.28
C ARG A 194 -15.60 0.33 -0.04
N LEU A 195 -15.02 0.96 0.97
CA LEU A 195 -15.63 1.52 2.17
C LEU A 195 -15.72 3.03 1.99
N GLU A 196 -16.93 3.51 1.72
CA GLU A 196 -17.24 4.93 1.64
C GLU A 196 -17.79 5.39 2.99
N VAL A 197 -17.08 6.30 3.66
CA VAL A 197 -17.55 6.94 4.89
C VAL A 197 -18.46 8.09 4.49
N THR A 198 -19.74 7.99 4.80
CA THR A 198 -20.69 9.06 4.47
C THR A 198 -20.37 10.35 5.24
N PRO A 199 -20.77 11.54 4.73
CA PRO A 199 -20.48 12.82 5.39
C PRO A 199 -21.06 12.97 6.80
N ASP A 200 -22.08 12.19 7.15
CA ASP A 200 -22.67 12.08 8.50
C ASP A 200 -21.98 11.02 9.38
N GLN A 201 -20.92 10.38 8.87
CA GLN A 201 -19.97 9.48 9.55
C GLN A 201 -20.56 8.19 10.15
N ASN A 202 -21.82 7.87 9.85
CA ASN A 202 -22.53 6.78 10.53
C ASN A 202 -22.84 5.57 9.64
N GLU A 203 -22.62 5.69 8.32
CA GLU A 203 -22.81 4.59 7.39
C GLU A 203 -21.52 4.32 6.64
N LEU A 204 -21.26 3.03 6.45
CA LEU A 204 -20.18 2.54 5.62
C LEU A 204 -20.79 1.74 4.49
N LEU A 205 -20.61 2.24 3.27
CA LEU A 205 -21.01 1.49 2.08
C LEU A 205 -19.88 0.54 1.72
N SER A 206 -20.15 -0.76 1.73
CA SER A 206 -19.31 -1.80 1.13
C SER A 206 -19.76 -1.98 -0.32
N VAL A 207 -18.92 -1.62 -1.29
CA VAL A 207 -19.23 -1.79 -2.71
C VAL A 207 -18.43 -2.93 -3.28
N SER A 208 -19.07 -4.05 -3.62
CA SER A 208 -18.46 -5.11 -4.40
C SER A 208 -18.24 -4.61 -5.83
N LEU A 209 -17.01 -4.72 -6.32
CA LEU A 209 -16.64 -4.16 -7.63
C LEU A 209 -16.73 -5.20 -8.75
N THR A 210 -16.92 -6.47 -8.40
CA THR A 210 -17.11 -7.55 -9.37
C THR A 210 -18.50 -7.46 -10.01
N ASP A 211 -19.52 -7.07 -9.24
CA ASP A 211 -20.91 -6.96 -9.67
C ASP A 211 -21.52 -5.56 -9.47
N GLY A 212 -20.82 -4.65 -8.79
CA GLY A 212 -21.31 -3.31 -8.47
C GLY A 212 -22.34 -3.29 -7.35
N GLU A 213 -22.53 -4.40 -6.63
CA GLU A 213 -23.50 -4.49 -5.54
C GLU A 213 -23.02 -3.66 -4.35
N THR A 214 -23.93 -2.83 -3.82
CA THR A 214 -23.66 -1.97 -2.68
C THR A 214 -24.38 -2.50 -1.45
N VAL A 215 -23.64 -2.68 -0.36
CA VAL A 215 -24.12 -3.22 0.90
C VAL A 215 -23.81 -2.22 2.00
N THR A 216 -24.83 -1.75 2.70
CA THR A 216 -24.63 -0.86 3.86
C THR A 216 -24.23 -1.70 5.07
N LEU A 217 -23.12 -1.33 5.71
CA LEU A 217 -22.73 -1.82 7.01
C LEU A 217 -23.40 -0.94 8.08
N ASP A 218 -24.24 -1.55 8.93
CA ASP A 218 -24.82 -0.85 10.08
C ASP A 218 -23.74 -0.70 11.16
N LEU A 219 -23.31 0.54 11.38
CA LEU A 219 -22.26 0.87 12.34
C LEU A 219 -22.82 1.25 13.71
N GLN A 220 -24.14 1.31 13.87
CA GLN A 220 -24.79 1.71 15.12
C GLN A 220 -24.25 3.04 15.68
N GLU A 221 -24.10 4.06 14.81
CA GLU A 221 -23.57 5.39 15.16
C GLU A 221 -22.12 5.40 15.67
N ARG A 222 -21.37 4.33 15.41
CA ARG A 222 -19.95 4.23 15.79
C ARG A 222 -19.05 4.77 14.68
N ARG A 223 -18.00 5.50 15.08
CA ARG A 223 -17.00 5.99 14.15
C ARG A 223 -15.95 4.93 13.87
N VAL A 224 -15.68 4.66 12.59
CA VAL A 224 -14.54 3.82 12.20
C VAL A 224 -13.23 4.60 12.35
N LEU A 225 -12.31 4.01 13.10
CA LEU A 225 -10.94 4.51 13.27
C LEU A 225 -10.03 4.00 12.16
N THR A 226 -10.10 2.71 11.88
CA THR A 226 -9.27 2.05 10.86
C THR A 226 -9.91 0.74 10.42
N VAL A 227 -9.61 0.32 9.20
CA VAL A 227 -9.78 -1.07 8.78
C VAL A 227 -8.58 -1.85 9.29
N ALA A 228 -8.85 -2.95 9.98
CA ALA A 228 -7.84 -3.86 10.54
C ALA A 228 -7.37 -4.93 9.55
N GLY A 229 -8.03 -5.01 8.39
CA GLY A 229 -7.79 -5.99 7.35
C GLY A 229 -8.99 -6.89 7.12
N THR A 230 -8.77 -7.93 6.34
CA THR A 230 -9.79 -8.90 5.95
C THR A 230 -9.35 -10.31 6.27
N PHE A 231 -10.28 -11.17 6.61
CA PHE A 231 -9.92 -12.53 6.98
C PHE A 231 -11.09 -13.49 6.83
N SER A 232 -10.89 -14.64 6.17
CA SER A 232 -11.91 -15.68 5.93
C SER A 232 -13.24 -15.12 5.40
N GLY A 233 -13.16 -14.15 4.50
CA GLY A 233 -14.34 -13.51 3.91
C GLY A 233 -14.94 -12.39 4.76
N ALA A 234 -14.44 -12.12 5.96
CA ALA A 234 -14.84 -10.98 6.77
C ALA A 234 -13.96 -9.76 6.51
N VAL A 235 -14.53 -8.57 6.71
CA VAL A 235 -13.77 -7.33 6.93
C VAL A 235 -13.80 -6.99 8.41
N MET A 236 -12.67 -6.56 8.96
CA MET A 236 -12.60 -6.16 10.36
C MET A 236 -12.35 -4.68 10.48
N LEU A 237 -13.13 -4.05 11.34
CA LEU A 237 -13.15 -2.61 11.54
C LEU A 237 -12.89 -2.31 13.02
N VAL A 238 -11.98 -1.39 13.28
CA VAL A 238 -11.78 -0.82 14.61
C VAL A 238 -12.67 0.39 14.74
N PHE A 239 -13.53 0.38 15.75
CA PHE A 239 -14.42 1.48 16.09
C PHE A 239 -13.93 2.22 17.31
N ALA A 240 -14.23 3.52 17.34
CA ALA A 240 -14.26 4.32 18.55
C ALA A 240 -15.68 4.78 18.84
N THR A 241 -16.03 4.74 20.11
CA THR A 241 -17.14 5.50 20.70
C THR A 241 -16.60 6.48 21.73
N GLU A 242 -17.45 7.32 22.31
CA GLU A 242 -17.03 8.21 23.41
C GLU A 242 -16.48 7.42 24.61
N ASP A 243 -17.05 6.24 24.86
CA ASP A 243 -16.79 5.47 26.08
C ASP A 243 -16.05 4.15 25.85
N ASP A 244 -16.00 3.61 24.63
CA ASP A 244 -15.42 2.29 24.37
C ASP A 244 -14.93 2.09 22.92
N ASN A 245 -13.78 1.44 22.77
CA ASN A 245 -13.31 0.95 21.48
C ASN A 245 -13.72 -0.52 21.28
N ALA A 246 -13.94 -0.90 20.03
CA ALA A 246 -14.28 -2.28 19.67
C ALA A 246 -13.64 -2.69 18.34
N LEU A 247 -13.25 -3.96 18.23
CA LEU A 247 -12.95 -4.60 16.96
C LEU A 247 -14.19 -5.41 16.55
N VAL A 248 -14.74 -5.12 15.38
CA VAL A 248 -15.95 -5.79 14.88
C VAL A 248 -15.65 -6.38 13.52
N ALA A 249 -16.08 -7.61 13.30
CA ALA A 249 -16.01 -8.26 11.99
C ALA A 249 -17.38 -8.25 11.32
N PHE A 250 -17.38 -7.92 10.03
CA PHE A 250 -18.56 -7.94 9.18
C PHE A 250 -18.35 -8.88 7.99
N ASP A 251 -19.43 -9.50 7.54
CA ASP A 251 -19.52 -10.05 6.20
C ASP A 251 -19.73 -8.88 5.22
N PRO A 252 -18.73 -8.55 4.37
CA PRO A 252 -18.82 -7.41 3.46
C PRO A 252 -19.82 -7.62 2.32
N ALA A 253 -20.23 -8.87 2.05
CA ALA A 253 -21.20 -9.22 1.01
C ALA A 253 -22.64 -9.11 1.52
N THR A 254 -22.88 -9.29 2.82
CA THR A 254 -24.24 -9.21 3.39
C THR A 254 -24.44 -8.07 4.39
N GLY A 255 -23.37 -7.39 4.78
CA GLY A 255 -23.35 -6.35 5.81
C GLY A 255 -23.59 -6.88 7.22
N ARG A 256 -23.57 -8.21 7.40
CA ARG A 256 -23.91 -8.85 8.67
C ARG A 256 -22.72 -8.81 9.61
N GLN A 257 -22.91 -8.25 10.80
CA GLN A 257 -21.95 -8.40 11.89
C GLN A 257 -21.77 -9.88 12.25
N LEU A 258 -20.52 -10.34 12.25
CA LEU A 258 -20.14 -11.72 12.56
C LEU A 258 -19.86 -11.90 14.04
N TRP A 259 -19.05 -11.00 14.59
CA TRP A 259 -18.66 -10.95 15.99
C TRP A 259 -18.14 -9.56 16.35
N GLU A 260 -18.03 -9.31 17.65
CA GLU A 260 -17.51 -8.07 18.22
C GLU A 260 -16.66 -8.41 19.44
N LEU A 261 -15.49 -7.78 19.51
CA LEU A 261 -14.59 -7.84 20.64
C LEU A 261 -14.50 -6.44 21.27
N PRO A 262 -15.06 -6.25 22.47
CA PRO A 262 -14.86 -5.03 23.25
C PRO A 262 -13.37 -4.91 23.61
N ILE A 263 -12.77 -3.78 23.28
CA ILE A 263 -11.37 -3.46 23.58
C ILE A 263 -11.28 -2.61 24.86
N GLY A 264 -12.36 -1.89 25.19
CA GLY A 264 -12.45 -1.00 26.33
C GLY A 264 -11.93 0.41 26.03
N GLU A 265 -11.93 1.26 27.05
CA GLU A 265 -11.28 2.57 27.01
C GLU A 265 -9.77 2.41 26.81
N THR A 266 -9.28 2.77 25.62
CA THR A 266 -7.84 2.98 25.39
C THR A 266 -7.60 4.47 25.18
N THR A 267 -6.80 5.09 26.05
CA THR A 267 -6.36 6.48 25.87
C THR A 267 -5.37 6.65 24.70
N GLY A 268 -4.84 5.54 24.18
CA GLY A 268 -3.88 5.52 23.08
C GLY A 268 -4.42 4.93 21.78
N ARG A 269 -3.54 4.27 21.03
CA ARG A 269 -3.86 3.72 19.70
C ARG A 269 -4.28 2.27 19.76
N THR A 270 -5.32 1.94 19.01
CA THR A 270 -5.70 0.57 18.69
C THR A 270 -5.41 0.31 17.22
N ILE A 271 -4.61 -0.71 16.94
CA ILE A 271 -4.28 -1.15 15.59
C ILE A 271 -4.44 -2.66 15.53
N ALA A 272 -5.08 -3.16 14.50
CA ALA A 272 -5.14 -4.59 14.24
C ALA A 272 -4.68 -4.90 12.82
N PHE A 273 -4.07 -6.06 12.64
CA PHE A 273 -3.63 -6.58 11.34
C PHE A 273 -4.00 -8.05 11.22
N THR A 274 -4.61 -8.39 10.09
CA THR A 274 -4.94 -9.78 9.76
C THR A 274 -3.70 -10.56 9.39
N ASN A 275 -3.50 -11.72 9.99
CA ASN A 275 -2.59 -12.74 9.50
C ASN A 275 -3.32 -13.58 8.46
N PRO A 276 -2.94 -13.44 7.21
CA PRO A 276 -3.66 -14.04 6.12
C PRO A 276 -3.30 -15.51 5.90
N ILE A 277 -2.15 -15.94 6.44
CA ILE A 277 -1.65 -17.30 6.25
C ILE A 277 -2.16 -18.20 7.37
N ARG A 278 -2.12 -17.72 8.62
CA ARG A 278 -2.54 -18.47 9.81
C ARG A 278 -3.96 -18.23 10.26
N ALA A 279 -4.69 -17.36 9.58
CA ALA A 279 -6.07 -17.09 9.92
C ALA A 279 -6.26 -16.57 11.35
N ASN A 280 -5.45 -15.58 11.73
CA ASN A 280 -5.53 -14.93 13.04
C ASN A 280 -5.36 -13.43 12.90
N VAL A 281 -5.49 -12.70 14.01
CA VAL A 281 -5.41 -11.23 14.03
C VAL A 281 -4.43 -10.83 15.10
N ALA A 282 -3.47 -9.98 14.77
CA ALA A 282 -2.69 -9.28 15.78
C ALA A 282 -3.43 -8.00 16.14
N LEU A 283 -3.90 -7.90 17.38
CA LEU A 283 -4.47 -6.70 17.96
C LEU A 283 -3.44 -6.07 18.90
N VAL A 284 -3.09 -4.82 18.64
CA VAL A 284 -2.24 -4.03 19.52
C VAL A 284 -3.03 -2.87 20.07
N THR A 285 -3.11 -2.84 21.38
CA THR A 285 -3.70 -1.75 22.15
C THR A 285 -2.60 -1.05 22.91
N SER A 286 -2.61 0.28 22.87
CA SER A 286 -1.72 1.10 23.68
C SER A 286 -2.52 2.05 24.54
N ALA A 287 -2.05 2.22 25.78
CA ALA A 287 -2.53 3.28 26.66
C ALA A 287 -1.95 4.65 26.27
N ASP A 288 -0.83 4.68 25.54
CA ASP A 288 -0.16 5.90 25.11
C ASP A 288 -0.41 6.14 23.60
N PRO A 289 -0.93 7.31 23.19
CA PRO A 289 -1.12 7.62 21.78
C PRO A 289 0.20 7.80 21.01
N GLU A 290 1.30 8.15 21.69
CA GLU A 290 2.60 8.42 21.06
C GLU A 290 3.47 7.17 20.96
N THR A 291 3.21 6.15 21.78
CA THR A 291 4.00 4.92 21.81
C THR A 291 3.13 3.68 21.70
N LEU A 292 3.55 2.66 20.94
CA LEU A 292 2.93 1.32 20.98
C LEU A 292 3.66 0.41 21.98
N VAL A 293 3.85 0.88 23.21
CA VAL A 293 4.30 0.02 24.30
C VAL A 293 3.06 -0.73 24.83
N GLY A 294 2.81 -1.92 24.30
CA GLY A 294 1.58 -2.66 24.57
C GLY A 294 1.73 -4.18 24.55
N THR A 295 0.63 -4.86 24.81
CA THR A 295 0.51 -6.31 24.57
C THR A 295 -0.06 -6.49 23.17
N VAL A 296 0.55 -7.38 22.40
CA VAL A 296 -0.02 -7.90 21.15
C VAL A 296 -0.90 -9.08 21.53
N GLU A 297 -2.21 -8.92 21.42
CA GLU A 297 -3.15 -10.03 21.52
C GLU A 297 -3.31 -10.71 20.15
N ILE A 298 -3.28 -12.04 20.15
CA ILE A 298 -3.50 -12.84 18.95
C ILE A 298 -4.90 -13.42 19.01
N LEU A 299 -5.77 -12.97 18.13
CA LEU A 299 -7.17 -13.39 18.07
C LEU A 299 -7.37 -14.46 17.00
N GLY A 300 -8.22 -15.44 17.28
CA GLY A 300 -8.71 -16.38 16.30
C GLY A 300 -9.71 -15.74 15.33
N THR A 301 -10.18 -16.54 14.38
CA THR A 301 -11.11 -16.13 13.32
C THR A 301 -12.48 -15.65 13.83
N ASP A 302 -12.83 -16.06 15.04
CA ASP A 302 -14.06 -15.73 15.75
C ASP A 302 -13.89 -14.59 16.77
N GLY A 303 -12.74 -13.91 16.74
CA GLY A 303 -12.39 -12.83 17.65
C GLY A 303 -11.94 -13.32 19.04
N THR A 304 -11.85 -14.62 19.28
CA THR A 304 -11.42 -15.14 20.59
C THR A 304 -9.91 -14.99 20.79
N PRO A 305 -9.44 -14.49 21.95
CA PRO A 305 -8.00 -14.47 22.24
C PRO A 305 -7.43 -15.89 22.29
N THR A 306 -6.42 -16.14 21.45
CA THR A 306 -5.70 -17.42 21.36
C THR A 306 -4.30 -17.35 21.97
N GLY A 307 -3.78 -16.14 22.15
CA GLY A 307 -2.48 -15.91 22.76
C GLY A 307 -2.19 -14.43 22.94
N SER A 308 -1.07 -14.13 23.59
CA SER A 308 -0.60 -12.76 23.79
C SER A 308 0.92 -12.73 23.87
N VAL A 309 1.54 -11.69 23.30
CA VAL A 309 2.98 -11.45 23.39
C VAL A 309 3.21 -9.99 23.78
N VAL A 310 4.16 -9.73 24.67
CA VAL A 310 4.51 -8.35 25.05
C VAL A 310 5.30 -7.73 23.91
N ALA A 311 4.89 -6.54 23.45
CA ALA A 311 5.61 -5.83 22.41
C ALA A 311 7.02 -5.44 22.89
N PRO A 312 8.01 -5.37 21.99
CA PRO A 312 9.38 -5.01 22.35
C PRO A 312 9.44 -3.64 23.02
N ALA A 313 9.95 -3.54 24.25
CA ALA A 313 10.17 -2.25 24.92
C ALA A 313 11.22 -1.39 24.20
N ASP A 314 12.13 -2.04 23.48
CA ASP A 314 13.20 -1.48 22.66
C ASP A 314 12.74 -1.01 21.27
N SER A 315 11.45 -1.11 20.94
CA SER A 315 10.86 -0.46 19.76
C SER A 315 10.79 1.08 19.88
N GLY A 316 11.16 1.63 21.04
CA GLY A 316 11.08 3.08 21.29
C GLY A 316 9.65 3.64 21.21
N GLY A 317 8.63 2.77 21.20
CA GLY A 317 7.24 3.16 20.96
C GLY A 317 6.83 3.25 19.50
N GLY A 318 7.61 2.71 18.56
CA GLY A 318 7.31 2.88 17.14
C GLY A 318 6.12 2.05 16.64
N ARG A 319 5.79 2.19 15.36
CA ARG A 319 4.49 1.79 14.78
C ARG A 319 4.49 0.33 14.36
N LEU A 320 3.42 -0.42 14.68
CA LEU A 320 3.19 -1.73 14.07
C LEU A 320 2.97 -1.54 12.57
N LEU A 321 3.82 -2.20 11.77
CA LEU A 321 3.79 -2.14 10.31
C LEU A 321 2.95 -3.29 9.72
N GLY A 322 2.82 -4.39 10.45
CA GLY A 322 2.02 -5.55 10.08
C GLY A 322 2.83 -6.85 10.11
N TRP A 323 2.29 -7.88 9.47
CA TRP A 323 2.89 -9.21 9.40
C TRP A 323 4.05 -9.27 8.41
N TYR A 324 5.23 -9.64 8.90
CA TYR A 324 6.39 -9.94 8.06
C TYR A 324 6.24 -11.28 7.38
N ASP A 325 5.80 -12.29 8.13
CA ASP A 325 5.56 -13.67 7.73
C ASP A 325 4.41 -14.26 8.58
N GLU A 326 4.23 -15.58 8.56
CA GLU A 326 3.20 -16.30 9.33
C GLU A 326 3.26 -16.09 10.85
N THR A 327 4.42 -15.73 11.40
CA THR A 327 4.74 -15.78 12.83
C THR A 327 5.40 -14.52 13.34
N THR A 328 5.78 -13.61 12.45
CA THR A 328 6.60 -12.45 12.78
C THR A 328 5.86 -11.16 12.47
N LEU A 329 5.83 -10.25 13.45
CA LEU A 329 5.33 -8.88 13.28
C LEU A 329 6.49 -7.89 13.15
N LEU A 330 6.33 -6.86 12.34
CA LEU A 330 7.30 -5.77 12.26
C LEU A 330 6.80 -4.51 12.94
N PHE A 331 7.67 -3.89 13.72
CA PHE A 331 7.50 -2.59 14.32
C PHE A 331 8.56 -1.65 13.76
N SER A 332 8.18 -0.42 13.36
CA SER A 332 9.20 0.62 13.20
C SER A 332 9.71 1.03 14.57
N ASP A 333 10.91 1.58 14.63
CA ASP A 333 11.39 2.31 15.82
C ASP A 333 10.95 3.78 15.72
N ALA A 334 10.48 4.36 16.82
CA ALA A 334 10.06 5.76 16.84
C ALA A 334 11.24 6.75 16.77
N THR A 335 12.42 6.30 17.21
CA THR A 335 13.64 7.11 17.31
C THR A 335 14.55 6.99 16.09
N ASP A 336 14.45 5.88 15.36
CA ASP A 336 15.19 5.63 14.13
C ASP A 336 14.27 4.97 13.09
N ASN A 337 13.79 5.73 12.11
CA ASN A 337 12.94 5.20 11.04
C ASN A 337 13.63 4.16 10.15
N ARG A 338 14.95 3.95 10.30
CA ARG A 338 15.70 2.90 9.63
C ARG A 338 15.76 1.61 10.45
N ARG A 339 15.38 1.66 11.72
CA ARG A 339 15.38 0.49 12.59
C ARG A 339 13.98 -0.12 12.60
N ILE A 340 13.90 -1.39 12.21
CA ILE A 340 12.69 -2.19 12.31
C ILE A 340 12.96 -3.28 13.34
N VAL A 341 12.00 -3.50 14.24
CA VAL A 341 12.01 -4.61 15.19
C VAL A 341 11.05 -5.68 14.69
N ALA A 342 11.59 -6.86 14.39
CA ALA A 342 10.84 -8.07 14.09
C ALA A 342 10.58 -8.84 15.38
N LEU A 343 9.31 -9.09 15.72
CA LEU A 343 8.87 -9.85 16.88
C LEU A 343 8.37 -11.22 16.44
N SER A 344 9.04 -12.29 16.88
CA SER A 344 8.54 -13.66 16.74
C SER A 344 7.43 -13.93 17.75
N LEU A 345 6.24 -14.31 17.28
CA LEU A 345 5.13 -14.65 18.16
C LEU A 345 5.25 -16.04 18.78
N GLU A 346 6.05 -16.93 18.19
CA GLU A 346 6.25 -18.28 18.73
C GLU A 346 7.23 -18.29 19.90
N THR A 347 8.28 -17.46 19.83
CA THR A 347 9.34 -17.42 20.84
C THR A 347 9.28 -16.18 21.72
N GLY A 348 8.60 -15.11 21.30
CA GLY A 348 8.66 -13.80 21.93
C GLY A 348 9.99 -13.06 21.72
N GLU A 349 10.90 -13.64 20.95
CA GLU A 349 12.21 -13.04 20.67
C GLU A 349 12.10 -11.91 19.65
N THR A 350 12.99 -10.93 19.79
CA THR A 350 13.04 -9.76 18.93
C THR A 350 14.34 -9.75 18.15
N THR A 351 14.25 -9.43 16.86
CA THR A 351 15.41 -9.21 16.00
C THR A 351 15.31 -7.81 15.41
N THR A 352 16.44 -7.12 15.32
CA THR A 352 16.48 -5.80 14.70
C THR A 352 16.94 -5.93 13.25
N LEU A 353 16.15 -5.38 12.33
CA LEU A 353 16.48 -5.22 10.92
C LEU A 353 16.85 -3.76 10.70
N GLN A 354 18.05 -3.51 10.18
CA GLN A 354 18.48 -2.17 9.82
C GLN A 354 18.22 -1.95 8.34
N LEU A 355 17.39 -0.97 8.01
CA LEU A 355 17.21 -0.52 6.65
C LEU A 355 18.42 0.32 6.19
N PRO A 356 18.72 0.30 4.88
CA PRO A 356 19.64 1.26 4.29
C PRO A 356 19.17 2.70 4.57
N SER A 357 20.10 3.65 4.47
CA SER A 357 19.77 5.07 4.70
C SER A 357 18.90 5.58 3.57
N LEU A 358 17.61 5.75 3.85
CA LEU A 358 16.63 6.25 2.90
C LEU A 358 16.11 7.59 3.42
N ALA A 359 16.80 8.67 3.04
CA ALA A 359 16.28 10.01 3.27
C ALA A 359 14.93 10.13 2.56
N GLY A 360 13.91 10.69 3.22
CA GLY A 360 12.58 10.82 2.60
C GLY A 360 11.66 9.61 2.72
N LEU A 361 12.02 8.60 3.54
CA LEU A 361 11.12 7.48 3.83
C LEU A 361 9.82 7.98 4.47
N THR A 362 8.72 7.88 3.74
CA THR A 362 7.37 8.28 4.18
C THR A 362 6.51 7.09 4.55
N ARG A 363 6.73 5.93 3.93
CA ARG A 363 5.97 4.70 4.20
C ARG A 363 6.81 3.44 4.11
N LEU A 364 6.36 2.43 4.85
CA LEU A 364 7.00 1.14 5.00
C LEU A 364 5.91 0.10 5.32
N GLN A 365 5.83 -0.97 4.53
CA GLN A 365 4.83 -2.03 4.68
C GLN A 365 5.44 -3.41 4.36
N PRO A 366 5.35 -4.40 5.26
CA PRO A 366 5.77 -5.76 4.94
C PRO A 366 4.85 -6.45 3.93
N LEU A 367 5.45 -7.30 3.10
CA LEU A 367 4.72 -8.12 2.13
C LEU A 367 4.21 -9.45 2.69
N GLY A 368 4.48 -9.79 3.95
CA GLY A 368 3.97 -11.02 4.57
C GLY A 368 4.64 -12.31 4.08
N ASP A 369 5.74 -12.22 3.32
CA ASP A 369 6.48 -13.35 2.76
C ASP A 369 7.79 -13.68 3.50
N GLY A 370 8.05 -13.00 4.61
CA GLY A 370 9.24 -13.17 5.44
C GLY A 370 10.52 -12.66 4.80
N ARG A 371 10.43 -11.90 3.71
CA ARG A 371 11.60 -11.47 2.95
C ARG A 371 11.55 -10.04 2.45
N HIS A 372 10.38 -9.51 2.14
CA HIS A 372 10.30 -8.23 1.42
C HIS A 372 9.45 -7.18 2.14
N LEU A 373 9.87 -5.94 1.92
CA LEU A 373 9.17 -4.74 2.35
C LEU A 373 8.92 -3.86 1.12
N ILE A 374 7.77 -3.20 1.09
CA ILE A 374 7.54 -2.06 0.20
C ILE A 374 7.83 -0.79 1.00
N ILE A 375 8.58 0.11 0.39
CA ILE A 375 8.88 1.43 0.91
C ILE A 375 8.43 2.51 -0.05
N GLN A 376 8.13 3.68 0.51
CA GLN A 376 7.95 4.90 -0.24
C GLN A 376 8.99 5.93 0.21
N VAL A 377 9.80 6.44 -0.72
CA VAL A 377 10.91 7.35 -0.46
C VAL A 377 10.83 8.50 -1.44
N ASP A 378 10.56 9.72 -0.97
CA ASP A 378 10.40 10.91 -1.84
C ASP A 378 9.39 10.73 -2.99
N GLY A 379 8.39 9.87 -2.78
CA GLY A 379 7.41 9.48 -3.82
C GLY A 379 7.84 8.25 -4.63
N ASP A 380 9.09 7.83 -4.61
CA ASP A 380 9.48 6.58 -5.28
C ASP A 380 9.03 5.38 -4.45
N ILE A 381 8.55 4.33 -5.12
CA ILE A 381 8.22 3.06 -4.49
C ILE A 381 9.35 2.10 -4.79
N ALA A 382 9.89 1.48 -3.75
CA ALA A 382 10.88 0.45 -3.90
C ALA A 382 10.49 -0.79 -3.11
N ARG A 383 10.95 -1.94 -3.59
CA ARG A 383 10.98 -3.19 -2.86
C ARG A 383 12.35 -3.34 -2.27
N ILE A 384 12.42 -3.62 -0.98
CA ILE A 384 13.68 -4.02 -0.34
C ILE A 384 13.51 -5.44 0.16
N GLU A 385 14.53 -6.26 -0.10
CA GLU A 385 14.73 -7.48 0.66
C GLU A 385 15.19 -7.12 2.08
N ALA A 386 14.41 -7.50 3.09
CA ALA A 386 14.73 -7.32 4.50
C ALA A 386 15.84 -8.28 4.93
N SER A 387 17.05 -8.01 4.43
CA SER A 387 18.30 -8.57 4.91
C SER A 387 19.20 -7.43 5.38
N ALA A 388 20.21 -7.75 6.20
CA ALA A 388 21.13 -6.74 6.74
C ALA A 388 21.87 -5.92 5.66
N ASP A 389 21.97 -6.47 4.44
CA ASP A 389 22.64 -5.86 3.29
C ASP A 389 21.65 -5.56 2.13
N GLY A 390 20.34 -5.55 2.41
CA GLY A 390 19.27 -5.58 1.42
C GLY A 390 19.42 -4.55 0.30
N GLU A 391 19.48 -5.04 -0.95
CA GLU A 391 19.44 -4.21 -2.14
C GLU A 391 18.02 -3.65 -2.31
N ALA A 392 17.91 -2.32 -2.40
CA ALA A 392 16.65 -1.67 -2.73
C ALA A 392 16.46 -1.71 -4.25
N ILE A 393 15.42 -2.40 -4.70
CA ILE A 393 15.02 -2.45 -6.10
C ILE A 393 13.89 -1.45 -6.27
N SER A 394 14.14 -0.35 -7.00
CA SER A 394 13.09 0.59 -7.35
C SER A 394 12.01 -0.13 -8.16
N LEU A 395 10.76 0.02 -7.74
CA LEU A 395 9.58 -0.47 -8.44
C LEU A 395 8.98 0.62 -9.33
N THR A 396 9.14 1.90 -8.96
CA THR A 396 8.60 3.06 -9.68
C THR A 396 9.49 4.29 -9.47
N GLY A 397 9.48 5.25 -10.41
CA GLY A 397 10.01 6.60 -10.20
C GLY A 397 8.87 7.64 -10.13
N GLY A 398 8.58 8.18 -8.95
CA GLY A 398 7.97 9.49 -8.73
C GLY A 398 6.52 9.54 -8.23
N CYS A 399 6.00 8.51 -7.55
CA CYS A 399 4.55 8.30 -7.32
C CYS A 399 4.06 8.51 -5.87
N GLU A 400 3.03 9.32 -5.68
CA GLU A 400 2.37 9.46 -4.37
C GLU A 400 1.43 8.27 -4.09
N ILE A 401 1.64 7.57 -2.96
CA ILE A 401 0.76 6.47 -2.50
C ILE A 401 -0.44 7.02 -1.73
N GLY A 402 -1.65 6.72 -2.23
CA GLY A 402 -2.83 6.57 -1.39
C GLY A 402 -2.81 5.16 -0.79
N VAL A 403 -2.59 5.02 0.52
CA VAL A 403 -2.53 3.67 1.11
C VAL A 403 -3.94 3.11 1.23
N LEU A 404 -4.11 1.95 0.60
CA LEU A 404 -5.17 1.01 0.88
C LEU A 404 -4.76 0.20 2.10
N THR A 405 -5.56 0.29 3.17
CA THR A 405 -5.26 -0.29 4.48
C THR A 405 -5.56 -1.79 4.47
N ASP A 406 -4.49 -2.58 4.42
CA ASP A 406 -4.43 -4.01 4.70
C ASP A 406 -5.36 -4.92 3.85
N PHE A 407 -4.77 -5.56 2.85
CA PHE A 407 -5.40 -6.68 2.15
C PHE A 407 -5.03 -7.96 2.88
N GLY A 408 -5.98 -8.47 3.65
CA GLY A 408 -5.97 -9.88 3.99
C GLY A 408 -5.91 -10.73 2.74
N TRP A 409 -5.33 -11.91 2.88
CA TRP A 409 -5.24 -12.84 1.78
C TRP A 409 -6.34 -13.89 1.95
N SER A 410 -7.02 -14.22 0.84
CA SER A 410 -8.26 -15.00 0.81
C SER A 410 -8.03 -16.49 0.67
#